data_AF-A0A936ITH5-F1
#
_entry.id   AF-A0A936ITH5-F1
#
_cell.length_a   1.000
_cell.length_b   1.000
_cell.length_c   1.000
_cell.angle_alpha   90.00
_cell.angle_beta   90.00
_cell.angle_gamma   90.00
#
_symmetry.space_group_name_H-M   'P 1'
#
loop_
_entity.id
_entity.type
_entity.pdbx_description
1 polymer ?
#
loop_
_entity_poly.entity_id
_entity_poly.type
_entity_poly.pdbx_seq_one_letter_code
_entity_poly.pdbx_strand_id
1 'polypeptide(L)'
;MLKRILTLTLILASATFASAKSYTVKLQVPTVVAGTQLDPGSYKVDVEDSKVVIRSGRTKVETQAAVESSETRFSSTSVRYKNGDGKYRLAEIRLGGTNTRLVFN
;
A
#
# COMPACT_ATOMS: atom_id res chain seq x y z
N MET A 1 -0.48 -15.64 58.12
CA MET A 1 0.25 -16.20 56.96
C MET A 1 -0.67 -16.15 55.75
N LEU A 2 -0.55 -15.13 54.90
CA LEU A 2 -1.50 -14.89 53.80
C LEU A 2 -0.89 -15.45 52.49
N LYS A 3 -1.41 -16.58 52.02
CA LYS A 3 -1.01 -17.25 50.77
C LYS A 3 -1.44 -16.39 49.58
N ARG A 4 -0.48 -15.79 48.89
CA ARG A 4 -0.68 -15.02 47.65
C ARG A 4 -0.92 -15.98 46.49
N ILE A 5 -2.14 -16.03 45.98
CA ILE A 5 -2.51 -16.77 44.78
C ILE A 5 -2.13 -15.90 43.57
N LEU A 6 -1.24 -16.42 42.73
CA LEU A 6 -0.74 -15.79 41.52
C LEU A 6 -1.70 -16.11 40.36
N THR A 7 -2.54 -15.16 39.95
CA THR A 7 -3.44 -15.31 38.81
C THR A 7 -2.67 -14.96 37.52
N LEU A 8 -2.46 -15.93 36.64
CA LEU A 8 -1.81 -15.76 35.35
C LEU A 8 -2.87 -15.39 34.29
N THR A 9 -2.94 -14.12 33.90
CA THR A 9 -3.86 -13.64 32.87
C THR A 9 -3.22 -13.83 31.48
N LEU A 10 -3.74 -14.78 30.70
CA LEU A 10 -3.32 -15.00 29.31
C LEU A 10 -3.96 -13.93 28.41
N ILE A 11 -3.18 -12.92 28.02
CA ILE A 11 -3.59 -11.90 27.05
C ILE A 11 -3.56 -12.53 25.66
N LEU A 12 -4.72 -12.96 25.15
CA LEU A 12 -4.90 -13.24 23.74
C LEU A 12 -4.83 -11.92 22.98
N ALA A 13 -3.70 -11.66 22.31
CA ALA A 13 -3.59 -10.56 21.36
C ALA A 13 -4.47 -10.88 20.14
N SER A 14 -5.69 -10.33 20.11
CA SER A 14 -6.51 -10.29 18.92
C SER A 14 -5.85 -9.37 17.91
N ALA A 15 -5.20 -9.94 16.89
CA ALA A 15 -4.80 -9.18 15.72
C ALA A 15 -6.08 -8.71 15.02
N THR A 16 -6.42 -7.43 15.17
CA THR A 16 -7.49 -6.81 14.39
C THR A 16 -7.00 -6.73 12.95
N PHE A 17 -7.57 -7.54 12.07
CA PHE A 17 -7.39 -7.36 10.63
C PHE A 17 -8.13 -6.08 10.23
N ALA A 18 -7.41 -4.95 10.18
CA ALA A 18 -7.92 -3.75 9.56
C ALA A 18 -8.30 -4.11 8.11
N SER A 19 -9.54 -3.80 7.70
CA SER A 19 -9.99 -3.99 6.33
C SER A 19 -9.32 -2.93 5.45
N ALA A 20 -8.08 -3.17 5.05
CA ALA A 20 -7.36 -2.31 4.11
C ALA A 20 -8.12 -2.28 2.78
N LYS A 21 -8.29 -1.09 2.19
CA LYS A 21 -8.87 -0.98 0.85
C LYS A 21 -7.87 -1.50 -0.17
N SER A 22 -8.24 -2.58 -0.86
CA SER A 22 -7.43 -3.22 -1.91
C SER A 22 -7.83 -2.74 -3.30
N TYR A 23 -6.85 -2.29 -4.09
CA TYR A 23 -7.03 -1.86 -5.48
C TYR A 23 -6.18 -2.70 -6.42
N THR A 24 -6.64 -2.88 -7.65
CA THR A 24 -5.83 -3.51 -8.71
C THR A 24 -5.19 -2.42 -9.55
N VAL A 25 -3.87 -2.46 -9.67
CA VAL A 25 -3.06 -1.50 -10.41
C VAL A 25 -2.23 -2.25 -11.45
N LYS A 26 -2.18 -1.75 -12.68
CA LYS A 26 -1.37 -2.31 -13.76
C LYS A 26 -0.14 -1.44 -14.00
N LEU A 27 1.03 -2.02 -13.81
CA LEU A 27 2.31 -1.41 -14.19
C LEU A 27 2.59 -1.75 -15.65
N GLN A 28 2.77 -0.73 -16.49
CA GLN A 28 3.02 -0.93 -17.93
C GLN A 28 4.52 -1.08 -18.25
N VAL A 29 5.38 -0.58 -17.37
CA VAL A 29 6.84 -0.57 -17.51
C VAL A 29 7.49 -1.06 -16.21
N PRO A 30 8.76 -1.52 -16.27
CA PRO A 30 9.51 -1.81 -15.05
C PRO A 30 9.56 -0.57 -14.17
N THR A 31 9.07 -0.69 -12.94
CA THR A 31 8.83 0.45 -12.04
C THR A 31 9.56 0.24 -10.73
N VAL A 32 10.37 1.20 -10.33
CA VAL A 32 11.03 1.18 -9.03
C VAL A 32 10.09 1.72 -7.96
N VAL A 33 9.89 0.94 -6.90
CA VAL A 33 9.11 1.28 -5.70
C VAL A 33 9.97 0.96 -4.48
N ALA A 34 10.20 1.94 -3.59
CA ALA A 34 11.01 1.77 -2.39
C ALA A 34 12.37 1.08 -2.65
N GLY A 35 13.03 1.44 -3.75
CA GLY A 35 14.31 0.85 -4.17
C GLY A 35 14.23 -0.54 -4.83
N THR A 36 13.06 -1.18 -4.83
CA THR A 36 12.83 -2.48 -5.49
C THR A 36 12.24 -2.27 -6.88
N GLN A 37 12.82 -2.89 -7.89
CA GLN A 37 12.25 -2.88 -9.24
C GLN A 37 11.16 -3.94 -9.35
N LEU A 38 9.96 -3.50 -9.75
CA LEU A 38 8.82 -4.34 -10.07
C LEU A 38 8.69 -4.48 -11.58
N ASP A 39 8.43 -5.69 -12.05
CA ASP A 39 8.18 -5.96 -13.46
C ASP A 39 6.81 -5.42 -13.92
N PRO A 40 6.62 -5.20 -15.24
CA PRO A 40 5.30 -4.91 -15.78
C PRO A 40 4.30 -6.01 -15.41
N GLY A 41 3.11 -5.64 -14.95
CA GLY A 41 2.13 -6.62 -14.49
C GLY A 41 0.99 -6.03 -13.70
N SER A 42 0.10 -6.91 -13.24
CA SER A 42 -1.00 -6.53 -12.34
C SER A 42 -0.59 -6.76 -10.89
N TYR A 43 -0.81 -5.74 -10.07
CA TYR A 43 -0.47 -5.72 -8.66
C TYR A 43 -1.71 -5.38 -7.83
N LYS A 44 -1.82 -5.97 -6.65
CA LYS A 44 -2.72 -5.54 -5.60
C LYS A 44 -2.03 -4.47 -4.78
N VAL A 45 -2.75 -3.39 -4.52
CA VAL A 45 -2.32 -2.26 -3.71
C VAL A 45 -3.27 -2.16 -2.54
N ASP A 46 -2.78 -2.54 -1.36
CA ASP A 46 -3.52 -2.41 -0.10
C ASP A 46 -3.09 -1.11 0.57
N VAL A 47 -4.06 -0.29 0.95
CA VAL A 47 -3.82 1.00 1.61
C VAL A 47 -4.35 0.93 3.04
N GLU A 48 -3.47 1.18 3.99
CA GLU A 48 -3.74 1.24 5.43
C GLU A 48 -3.16 2.55 5.96
N ASP A 49 -4.01 3.55 6.14
CA ASP A 49 -3.62 4.93 6.44
C ASP A 49 -2.58 5.47 5.44
N SER A 50 -1.32 5.65 5.85
CA SER A 50 -0.20 6.09 5.01
C SER A 50 0.65 4.94 4.48
N LYS A 51 0.41 3.72 4.95
CA LYS A 51 1.13 2.52 4.55
C LYS A 51 0.50 1.94 3.29
N VAL A 52 1.34 1.69 2.29
CA VAL A 52 0.95 1.08 1.03
C VAL A 52 1.70 -0.23 0.85
N VAL A 53 0.95 -1.30 0.63
CA VAL A 53 1.50 -2.64 0.34
C VAL A 53 1.19 -2.98 -1.12
N ILE A 54 2.23 -3.10 -1.94
CA ILE A 54 2.13 -3.51 -3.34
C ILE A 54 2.56 -4.97 -3.44
N ARG A 55 1.67 -5.84 -3.94
CA ARG A 55 1.94 -7.27 -4.02
C ARG A 55 1.41 -7.94 -5.28
N SER A 56 2.15 -8.94 -5.76
CA SER A 56 1.76 -9.82 -6.85
C SER A 56 2.41 -11.19 -6.65
N GLY A 57 1.59 -12.23 -6.48
CA GLY A 57 2.08 -13.57 -6.16
C GLY A 57 2.95 -13.59 -4.90
N ARG A 58 4.24 -13.93 -5.08
CA ARG A 58 5.25 -13.97 -4.00
C ARG A 58 5.96 -12.63 -3.78
N THR A 59 5.80 -11.67 -4.70
CA THR A 59 6.42 -10.35 -4.60
C THR A 59 5.57 -9.46 -3.70
N LYS A 60 6.19 -8.86 -2.69
CA LYS A 60 5.57 -7.90 -1.78
C LYS A 60 6.56 -6.77 -1.51
N VAL A 61 6.12 -5.54 -1.71
CA VAL A 61 6.87 -4.32 -1.41
C VAL A 61 6.00 -3.44 -0.54
N GLU A 62 6.55 -2.99 0.58
CA GLU A 62 5.90 -2.04 1.48
C GLU A 62 6.54 -0.67 1.29
N THR A 63 5.71 0.37 1.26
CA THR A 63 6.17 1.75 1.13
C THR A 63 5.21 2.70 1.83
N GLN A 64 5.61 3.96 1.97
CA GLN A 64 4.74 5.02 2.48
C GLN A 64 4.30 5.91 1.32
N ALA A 65 3.07 6.39 1.40
CA ALA A 65 2.54 7.37 0.45
C ALA A 65 1.73 8.44 1.20
N ALA A 66 1.73 9.65 0.66
CA ALA A 66 0.76 10.66 1.05
C ALA A 66 -0.59 10.32 0.41
N VAL A 67 -1.63 10.23 1.23
CA VAL A 67 -3.01 10.02 0.77
C VAL A 67 -3.65 11.38 0.57
N GLU A 68 -3.91 11.74 -0.68
CA GLU A 68 -4.48 13.03 -1.05
C GLU A 68 -5.84 12.87 -1.71
N SER A 69 -6.68 13.89 -1.57
CA SER A 69 -7.97 14.00 -2.25
C SER A 69 -7.86 14.98 -3.41
N SER A 70 -8.42 14.59 -4.55
CA SER A 70 -8.61 15.41 -5.74
C SER A 70 -10.00 16.07 -5.73
N GLU A 71 -10.17 17.14 -6.49
CA GLU A 71 -11.46 17.81 -6.69
C GLU A 71 -12.47 16.91 -7.43
N THR A 72 -11.98 16.13 -8.40
CA THR A 72 -12.80 15.24 -9.22
C THR A 72 -12.51 13.77 -8.95
N ARG A 73 -13.55 12.93 -9.03
CA ARG A 73 -13.44 11.47 -8.95
C ARG A 73 -12.70 10.90 -10.15
N PHE A 74 -11.83 9.93 -9.91
CA PHE A 74 -11.14 9.17 -10.94
C PHE A 74 -12.06 8.06 -11.49
N SER A 75 -12.26 8.04 -12.80
CA SER A 75 -13.07 7.02 -13.48
C SER A 75 -12.38 5.65 -13.52
N SER A 76 -11.04 5.63 -13.52
CA SER A 76 -10.23 4.42 -13.60
C SER A 76 -9.00 4.51 -12.71
N THR A 77 -8.49 3.36 -12.27
CA THR A 77 -7.21 3.28 -11.56
C THR A 77 -6.05 3.49 -12.55
N SER A 78 -5.15 4.41 -12.27
CA SER A 78 -4.03 4.74 -13.16
C SER A 78 -2.75 5.05 -12.40
N VAL A 79 -1.61 4.77 -13.03
CA VAL A 79 -0.27 5.01 -12.47
C VAL A 79 0.38 6.17 -13.21
N ARG A 80 1.02 7.06 -12.45
CA ARG A 80 1.92 8.08 -12.99
C ARG A 80 3.34 7.76 -12.58
N TYR A 81 4.23 7.87 -13.56
CA TYR A 81 5.65 7.63 -13.38
C TYR A 81 6.41 8.95 -13.32
N LYS A 82 7.48 8.97 -12.54
CA LYS A 82 8.54 9.97 -12.64
C LYS A 82 9.73 9.31 -13.32
N ASN A 83 10.28 9.95 -14.35
CA ASN A 83 11.53 9.52 -14.94
C ASN A 83 12.67 10.17 -14.14
N GLY A 84 13.55 9.35 -13.57
CA GLY A 84 14.77 9.80 -12.90
C GLY A 84 15.87 8.77 -13.12
N ASP A 85 17.08 9.22 -13.43
CA ASP A 85 18.26 8.36 -13.65
C ASP A 85 18.05 7.27 -14.74
N GLY A 86 17.20 7.53 -15.73
CA GLY A 86 16.85 6.57 -16.79
C GLY A 86 15.93 5.42 -16.35
N LYS A 87 15.40 5.46 -15.12
CA LYS A 87 14.44 4.47 -14.58
C LYS A 87 13.09 5.11 -14.31
N TYR A 88 12.02 4.35 -14.56
CA TYR A 88 10.68 4.75 -14.14
C TYR A 88 10.50 4.48 -12.64
N ARG A 89 10.19 5.54 -11.89
CA ARG A 89 9.82 5.46 -10.47
C ARG A 89 8.33 5.70 -10.31
N LEU A 90 7.71 5.02 -9.36
CA LEU A 90 6.32 5.25 -9.00
C LEU A 90 6.17 6.63 -8.37
N ALA A 91 5.33 7.49 -8.94
CA ALA A 91 5.10 8.84 -8.44
C ALA A 91 3.69 9.01 -7.88
N GLU A 92 2.69 8.48 -8.57
CA GLU A 92 1.29 8.62 -8.17
C GLU A 92 0.50 7.37 -8.56
N ILE A 93 -0.43 6.96 -7.69
CA ILE A 93 -1.51 6.04 -8.04
C ILE A 93 -2.84 6.75 -7.81
N ARG A 94 -3.62 6.89 -8.88
CA ARG A 94 -5.01 7.38 -8.80
C ARG A 94 -5.93 6.20 -8.60
N LEU A 95 -6.78 6.25 -7.59
CA LEU A 95 -7.67 5.15 -7.24
C LEU A 95 -9.00 5.30 -7.95
N GLY A 96 -9.27 4.38 -8.89
CA GLY A 96 -10.51 4.38 -9.67
C GLY A 96 -11.73 4.21 -8.78
N GLY A 97 -12.79 4.94 -9.09
CA GLY A 97 -13.99 4.94 -8.29
C GLY A 97 -13.84 5.72 -6.97
N THR A 98 -12.76 6.47 -6.75
CA THR A 98 -12.66 7.46 -5.66
C THR A 98 -12.06 8.75 -6.18
N ASN A 99 -12.01 9.80 -5.36
CA ASN A 99 -11.21 11.01 -5.62
C ASN A 99 -9.84 10.94 -4.94
N THR A 100 -9.39 9.75 -4.54
CA THR A 100 -8.16 9.57 -3.76
C THR A 100 -6.98 9.27 -4.68
N ARG A 101 -5.84 9.91 -4.41
CA ARG A 101 -4.55 9.60 -5.02
C ARG A 101 -3.50 9.32 -3.94
N LEU A 102 -2.60 8.39 -4.24
CA LEU A 102 -1.45 8.06 -3.42
C LEU A 102 -0.23 8.70 -4.07
N VAL A 103 0.47 9.57 -3.35
CA VAL A 103 1.67 10.27 -3.85
C VAL A 103 2.91 9.71 -3.16
N PHE A 104 3.90 9.33 -3.95
CA PHE A 104 5.13 8.68 -3.50
C PHE A 104 6.31 9.65 -3.71
N ASN A 105 7.23 9.70 -2.73
CA ASN A 105 8.43 10.54 -2.74
C ASN A 105 9.67 9.77 -3.19
#